data_AF-A0A7W1CCB8-F1
#
_entry.id   AF-A0A7W1CCB8-F1
#
_cell.length_a   1.000
_cell.length_b   1.000
_cell.length_c   1.000
_cell.angle_alpha   90.00
_cell.angle_beta   90.00
_cell.angle_gamma   90.00
#
_symmetry.space_group_name_H-M   'P 1'
#
loop_
_entity.id
_entity.type
_entity.pdbx_description
1 polymer ?
#
loop_
_entity_poly.entity_id
_entity_poly.type
_entity_poly.pdbx_seq_one_letter_code
_entity_poly.pdbx_strand_id
1 'polypeptide(L)'
;MKNLFRLILLIFFVAPTTVAQCEKEPTIEGTGKIIGAKKFSVPFKTNVASKMLFKMIGALTEGRENEMFLSFDASVTGANWMVKNAEAAVLTVFVDGKYNQDVILFAGAKKFNYRASLGKFEPGEHTLSIALNEARSAPNAKQVKLFSSSIFPSELTLVKNGGDERDFIALTHAPMLYARPDTVDKFSDIPLLTYYEIFPSSENAFKIRYTVIYSNEDGGTQTTALMARWGRATDIEWVYEIEFKDGAIVSEVYQGANHETKRFAGKRVFGNHPLIFDVTVNNNFSDTGCSELRFAQLPIKVDLSQKSRETIMDENAWTYRVMAQEATREGRVNAAKLDANTIADPRDYLYAEIYSEPKAAAIALEAETVSGEKFSSDAGIAALRVSRNGFLRIALRLPKDSAAANFPRAVSIGCYAVPDNSAAESVCQNLRLIKLARLDGNYLPIFKNINAKSGNIKSGEKMIFTLPR
;
A
#
# COMPACT_ATOMS: atom_id res chain seq x y z
N MET A 1 -29.42 -27.57 20.59
CA MET A 1 -29.59 -27.22 19.16
C MET A 1 -28.33 -26.51 18.69
N LYS A 2 -27.42 -27.26 18.07
CA LYS A 2 -26.19 -26.78 17.44
C LYS A 2 -26.54 -26.46 15.99
N ASN A 3 -26.42 -25.20 15.56
CA ASN A 3 -26.44 -24.77 14.15
C ASN A 3 -25.64 -23.46 14.07
N LEU A 4 -24.44 -23.46 13.50
CA LEU A 4 -24.14 -23.33 12.07
C LEU A 4 -23.80 -21.86 11.73
N PHE A 5 -22.58 -21.45 12.06
CA PHE A 5 -21.91 -20.31 11.42
C PHE A 5 -20.59 -20.82 10.83
N ARG A 6 -20.68 -21.48 9.68
CA ARG A 6 -19.54 -21.59 8.76
C ARG A 6 -19.57 -20.32 7.91
N LEU A 7 -18.62 -19.42 8.16
CA LEU A 7 -18.28 -18.37 7.22
C LEU A 7 -17.73 -19.09 5.97
N ILE A 8 -18.55 -19.20 4.93
CA ILE A 8 -18.10 -19.73 3.64
C ILE A 8 -17.26 -18.62 3.01
N LEU A 9 -15.95 -18.77 3.07
CA LEU A 9 -15.03 -18.03 2.20
C LEU A 9 -15.24 -18.59 0.78
N LEU A 10 -16.10 -17.95 -0.01
CA LEU A 10 -16.26 -18.28 -1.43
C LEU A 10 -15.00 -17.78 -2.16
N ILE A 11 -14.03 -18.68 -2.34
CA ILE A 11 -12.85 -18.46 -3.16
C ILE A 11 -13.28 -18.69 -4.61
N PHE A 12 -13.40 -17.61 -5.39
CA PHE A 12 -13.44 -17.72 -6.84
C PHE A 12 -11.99 -17.65 -7.35
N PHE A 13 -11.45 -18.78 -7.78
CA PHE A 13 -10.27 -18.76 -8.64
C PHE A 13 -10.67 -18.14 -9.97
N VAL A 14 -9.93 -17.12 -10.42
CA VAL A 14 -10.05 -16.62 -11.79
C VAL A 14 -9.67 -17.77 -12.74
N ALA A 15 -10.52 -18.05 -13.73
CA ALA A 15 -10.28 -19.13 -14.68
C ALA A 15 -8.94 -18.90 -15.41
N PRO A 16 -8.11 -19.94 -15.60
CA PRO A 16 -6.80 -19.77 -16.22
C PRO A 16 -6.96 -19.38 -17.69
N THR A 17 -6.46 -18.19 -18.05
CA THR A 17 -6.06 -17.86 -19.42
C THR A 17 -5.02 -18.88 -19.87
N THR A 18 -5.11 -19.34 -21.13
CA THR A 18 -4.13 -20.32 -21.65
C THR A 18 -2.72 -19.75 -21.58
N VAL A 19 -1.76 -20.52 -21.07
CA VAL A 19 -0.35 -20.11 -20.85
C VAL A 19 0.28 -19.48 -22.11
N ALA A 20 -0.12 -19.92 -23.31
CA ALA A 20 0.38 -19.40 -24.58
C ALA A 20 -0.03 -17.94 -24.90
N GLN A 21 -1.16 -17.45 -24.37
CA GLN A 21 -1.56 -16.04 -24.51
C GLN A 21 -0.79 -15.10 -23.56
N CYS A 22 -0.21 -15.66 -22.50
CA CYS A 22 0.41 -14.92 -21.40
C CYS A 22 1.85 -14.48 -21.68
N GLU A 23 2.50 -15.05 -22.69
CA GLU A 23 3.91 -14.79 -22.99
C GLU A 23 4.14 -13.63 -23.95
N LYS A 24 3.08 -13.07 -24.55
CA LYS A 24 3.24 -12.00 -25.53
C LYS A 24 3.27 -10.65 -24.82
N GLU A 25 4.45 -10.26 -24.36
CA GLU A 25 4.70 -8.90 -23.89
C GLU A 25 4.29 -7.89 -24.98
N PRO A 26 3.71 -6.73 -24.58
CA PRO A 26 3.32 -5.71 -25.54
C PRO A 26 4.56 -5.19 -26.29
N THR A 27 4.41 -4.92 -27.58
CA THR A 27 5.43 -4.24 -28.38
C THR A 27 5.10 -2.75 -28.45
N ILE A 28 6.12 -1.92 -28.66
CA ILE A 28 5.91 -0.46 -28.83
C ILE A 28 4.85 -0.19 -29.90
N GLU A 29 4.92 -0.88 -31.04
CA GLU A 29 3.99 -0.74 -32.16
C GLU A 29 2.55 -1.10 -31.79
N GLY A 30 2.35 -2.08 -30.90
CA GLY A 30 1.03 -2.54 -30.48
C GLY A 30 0.40 -1.73 -29.34
N THR A 31 1.15 -0.83 -28.70
CA THR A 31 0.72 -0.21 -27.43
C THR A 31 0.09 1.18 -27.63
N GLY A 32 0.48 1.91 -28.67
CA GLY A 32 -0.13 3.19 -29.03
C GLY A 32 0.89 4.31 -29.20
N LYS A 33 0.46 5.55 -28.97
CA LYS A 33 1.25 6.75 -29.26
C LYS A 33 2.40 6.94 -28.27
N ILE A 34 3.64 7.07 -28.75
CA ILE A 34 4.78 7.51 -27.95
C ILE A 34 4.56 8.97 -27.52
N ILE A 35 4.57 9.21 -26.22
CA ILE A 35 4.37 10.55 -25.64
C ILE A 35 5.64 11.10 -24.97
N GLY A 36 6.64 10.26 -24.76
CA GLY A 36 7.97 10.66 -24.32
C GLY A 36 9.02 9.65 -24.75
N ALA A 37 10.19 10.14 -25.16
CA ALA A 37 11.36 9.31 -25.46
C ALA A 37 12.61 10.04 -24.98
N LYS A 38 13.53 9.31 -24.36
CA LYS A 38 14.76 9.88 -23.80
C LYS A 38 15.89 8.86 -23.91
N LYS A 39 17.03 9.29 -24.48
CA LYS A 39 18.28 8.56 -24.33
C LYS A 39 18.89 8.86 -22.97
N PHE A 40 19.48 7.86 -22.35
CA PHE A 40 20.29 8.03 -21.15
C PHE A 40 21.52 7.16 -21.23
N SER A 41 22.59 7.60 -20.59
CA SER A 41 23.84 6.86 -20.55
C SER A 41 24.09 6.39 -19.14
N VAL A 42 24.36 5.11 -19.02
CA VAL A 42 24.83 4.49 -17.80
C VAL A 42 26.35 4.55 -17.84
N PRO A 43 27.00 5.27 -16.90
CA PRO A 43 28.41 5.56 -17.00
C PRO A 43 29.25 4.29 -16.90
N PHE A 44 30.27 4.17 -17.76
CA PHE A 44 31.40 3.28 -17.51
C PHE A 44 32.12 3.78 -16.26
N LYS A 45 32.39 2.91 -15.29
CA LYS A 45 33.19 3.26 -14.11
C LYS A 45 34.61 3.60 -14.56
N THR A 46 34.89 4.86 -14.88
CA THR A 46 36.24 5.36 -15.06
C THR A 46 36.74 5.88 -13.73
N ASN A 47 37.80 5.24 -13.24
CA ASN A 47 38.53 5.68 -12.06
C ASN A 47 38.89 7.18 -12.16
N VAL A 48 38.93 7.84 -11.00
CA VAL A 48 39.59 9.12 -10.67
C VAL A 48 38.66 10.28 -10.26
N ALA A 49 37.51 10.55 -10.89
CA ALA A 49 36.72 11.75 -10.52
C ALA A 49 35.73 11.57 -9.34
N SER A 50 35.42 10.33 -8.96
CA SER A 50 34.40 10.05 -7.92
C SER A 50 34.93 10.01 -6.48
N LYS A 51 36.24 10.20 -6.27
CA LYS A 51 36.88 10.02 -4.95
C LYS A 51 36.37 10.95 -3.84
N MET A 52 35.76 12.09 -4.17
CA MET A 52 35.28 13.03 -3.14
C MET A 52 33.87 12.68 -2.62
N LEU A 53 33.02 12.06 -3.46
CA LEU A 53 31.71 11.54 -3.04
C LEU A 53 31.82 10.12 -2.46
N PHE A 54 32.77 9.31 -2.96
CA PHE A 54 33.02 7.94 -2.47
C PHE A 54 33.74 7.87 -1.13
N LYS A 55 34.38 8.95 -0.66
CA LYS A 55 35.15 8.95 0.60
C LYS A 55 34.29 8.84 1.87
N MET A 56 32.96 9.04 1.77
CA MET A 56 32.04 8.83 2.90
C MET A 56 31.44 7.41 2.95
N ILE A 57 31.53 6.63 1.87
CA ILE A 57 31.01 5.25 1.79
C ILE A 57 32.20 4.32 1.49
N GLY A 58 33.13 4.27 2.45
CA GLY A 58 34.40 3.56 2.31
C GLY A 58 34.25 2.09 1.89
N ALA A 59 35.00 1.73 0.85
CA ALA A 59 35.55 0.40 0.57
C ALA A 59 34.65 -0.77 0.05
N LEU A 60 33.41 -0.57 -0.40
CA LEU A 60 32.53 -1.68 -0.85
C LEU A 60 31.97 -1.60 -2.29
N THR A 61 32.61 -0.87 -3.20
CA THR A 61 31.95 -0.40 -4.44
C THR A 61 32.70 -0.56 -5.77
N GLU A 62 33.73 -1.40 -5.84
CA GLU A 62 34.19 -1.90 -7.14
C GLU A 62 33.21 -2.97 -7.65
N GLY A 63 32.50 -2.67 -8.75
CA GLY A 63 31.69 -3.68 -9.46
C GLY A 63 30.15 -3.62 -9.36
N ARG A 64 29.52 -2.75 -8.56
CA ARG A 64 28.03 -2.72 -8.53
C ARG A 64 27.39 -2.32 -9.87
N GLU A 65 26.39 -3.12 -10.20
CA GLU A 65 25.33 -3.01 -11.19
C GLU A 65 24.57 -1.68 -11.04
N ASN A 66 24.22 -1.01 -12.14
CA ASN A 66 23.51 0.26 -12.07
C ASN A 66 22.00 0.00 -12.05
N GLU A 67 21.43 -0.17 -10.86
CA GLU A 67 19.98 -0.13 -10.68
C GLU A 67 19.46 1.27 -10.99
N MET A 68 18.54 1.38 -11.95
CA MET A 68 18.04 2.65 -12.47
C MET A 68 16.57 2.85 -12.12
N PHE A 69 16.23 4.10 -11.83
CA PHE A 69 14.88 4.53 -11.50
C PHE A 69 14.37 5.59 -12.46
N LEU A 70 13.07 5.59 -12.70
CA LEU A 70 12.33 6.59 -13.45
C LEU A 70 11.51 7.46 -12.50
N SER A 71 11.53 8.78 -12.69
CA SER A 71 10.57 9.70 -12.10
C SER A 71 10.06 10.67 -13.16
N PHE A 72 8.75 10.87 -13.22
CA PHE A 72 8.17 11.84 -14.16
C PHE A 72 6.92 12.50 -13.58
N ASP A 73 6.71 13.75 -13.97
CA ASP A 73 5.50 14.47 -13.65
C ASP A 73 4.50 14.36 -14.80
N ALA A 74 3.27 13.92 -14.50
CA ALA A 74 2.22 13.79 -15.48
C ALA A 74 0.85 14.25 -14.95
N SER A 75 -0.04 14.59 -15.88
CA SER A 75 -1.48 14.75 -15.64
C SER A 75 -2.26 14.25 -16.85
N VAL A 76 -3.54 13.94 -16.66
CA VAL A 76 -4.44 13.49 -17.73
C VAL A 76 -5.67 14.38 -17.79
N THR A 77 -5.79 15.18 -18.85
CA THR A 77 -6.97 16.02 -19.06
C THR A 77 -8.20 15.13 -19.27
N GLY A 78 -9.31 15.46 -18.59
CA GLY A 78 -10.55 14.69 -18.61
C GLY A 78 -10.61 13.54 -17.60
N ALA A 79 -9.48 13.12 -17.03
CA ALA A 79 -9.45 12.01 -16.08
C ALA A 79 -9.83 12.42 -14.65
N ASN A 80 -10.62 11.57 -14.01
CA ASN A 80 -11.06 11.64 -12.63
C ASN A 80 -11.32 10.22 -12.10
N TRP A 81 -10.53 9.76 -11.12
CA TRP A 81 -10.63 8.43 -10.51
C TRP A 81 -12.02 8.07 -9.96
N MET A 82 -12.82 9.08 -9.61
CA MET A 82 -14.18 8.91 -9.08
C MET A 82 -15.22 8.66 -10.18
N VAL A 83 -14.90 8.94 -11.45
CA VAL A 83 -15.87 8.95 -12.55
C VAL A 83 -15.64 7.75 -13.46
N LYS A 84 -16.69 6.93 -13.61
CA LYS A 84 -16.69 5.77 -14.51
C LYS A 84 -16.35 6.19 -15.94
N ASN A 85 -15.51 5.40 -16.61
CA ASN A 85 -14.99 5.63 -17.97
C ASN A 85 -14.05 6.85 -18.09
N ALA A 86 -13.63 7.46 -16.99
CA ALA A 86 -12.71 8.58 -16.94
C ALA A 86 -11.59 8.36 -15.90
N GLU A 87 -11.39 7.13 -15.43
CA GLU A 87 -10.59 6.83 -14.24
C GLU A 87 -9.13 7.26 -14.38
N ALA A 88 -8.43 6.75 -15.38
CA ALA A 88 -7.01 7.02 -15.63
C ALA A 88 -6.57 6.71 -17.06
N ALA A 89 -5.43 7.30 -17.44
CA ALA A 89 -4.63 6.79 -18.55
C ALA A 89 -3.64 5.73 -18.03
N VAL A 90 -3.28 4.80 -18.90
CA VAL A 90 -2.20 3.83 -18.65
C VAL A 90 -1.04 4.16 -19.57
N LEU A 91 0.16 4.30 -18.99
CA LEU A 91 1.38 4.46 -19.74
C LEU A 91 2.18 3.16 -19.71
N THR A 92 2.69 2.74 -20.86
CA THR A 92 3.63 1.62 -20.93
C THR A 92 5.04 2.13 -21.12
N VAL A 93 5.94 1.65 -20.28
CA VAL A 93 7.36 1.98 -20.28
C VAL A 93 8.12 0.91 -21.05
N PHE A 94 8.93 1.35 -22.00
CA PHE A 94 9.84 0.52 -22.76
C PHE A 94 11.27 0.96 -22.55
N VAL A 95 12.16 -0.01 -22.49
CA VAL A 95 13.60 0.18 -22.38
C VAL A 95 14.26 -0.61 -23.49
N ASP A 96 15.03 0.07 -24.34
CA ASP A 96 15.70 -0.51 -25.52
C ASP A 96 14.73 -1.31 -26.41
N GLY A 97 13.51 -0.79 -26.54
CA GLY A 97 12.44 -1.42 -27.33
C GLY A 97 11.68 -2.54 -26.61
N LYS A 98 12.10 -2.96 -25.42
CA LYS A 98 11.49 -4.06 -24.65
C LYS A 98 10.51 -3.53 -23.62
N TYR A 99 9.40 -4.24 -23.43
CA TYR A 99 8.42 -3.93 -22.39
C TYR A 99 9.06 -3.99 -21.01
N ASN A 100 8.91 -2.94 -20.22
CA ASN A 100 9.43 -2.88 -18.85
C ASN A 100 8.28 -2.97 -17.84
N GLN A 101 7.29 -2.09 -17.92
CA GLN A 101 6.15 -2.06 -16.99
C GLN A 101 5.06 -1.10 -17.50
N ASP A 102 3.97 -1.02 -16.76
CA ASP A 102 2.90 -0.05 -16.92
C ASP A 102 2.80 0.88 -15.70
N VAL A 103 2.27 2.08 -15.93
CA VAL A 103 2.01 3.08 -14.90
C VAL A 103 0.59 3.63 -15.10
N ILE A 104 -0.27 3.43 -14.10
CA ILE A 104 -1.63 3.97 -14.07
C ILE A 104 -1.58 5.39 -13.52
N LEU A 105 -2.05 6.37 -14.30
CA LEU A 105 -2.06 7.78 -13.92
C LEU A 105 -3.28 8.12 -13.03
N PHE A 106 -3.37 7.48 -11.87
CA PHE A 106 -4.51 7.57 -10.93
C PHE A 106 -4.79 8.98 -10.39
N ALA A 107 -3.83 9.92 -10.47
CA ALA A 107 -4.06 11.29 -10.02
C ALA A 107 -4.92 12.13 -10.98
N GLY A 108 -5.27 11.58 -12.15
CA GLY A 108 -6.15 12.19 -13.14
C GLY A 108 -5.63 13.53 -13.64
N ALA A 109 -6.50 14.55 -13.66
CA ALA A 109 -6.15 15.90 -14.12
C ALA A 109 -5.14 16.65 -13.22
N LYS A 110 -4.82 16.14 -12.02
CA LYS A 110 -3.83 16.76 -11.14
C LYS A 110 -2.42 16.36 -11.58
N LYS A 111 -1.53 17.34 -11.68
CA LYS A 111 -0.09 17.07 -11.84
C LYS A 111 0.39 16.22 -10.65
N PHE A 112 1.02 15.09 -10.96
CA PHE A 112 1.52 14.16 -9.96
C PHE A 112 2.86 13.57 -10.38
N ASN A 113 3.72 13.26 -9.41
CA ASN A 113 5.02 12.64 -9.64
C ASN A 113 4.89 11.12 -9.51
N TYR A 114 5.12 10.41 -10.60
CA TYR A 114 5.13 8.95 -10.66
C TYR A 114 6.58 8.47 -10.62
N ARG A 115 6.86 7.41 -9.85
CA ARG A 115 8.21 6.85 -9.69
C ARG A 115 8.20 5.34 -9.83
N ALA A 116 9.19 4.81 -10.55
CA ALA A 116 9.26 3.40 -10.89
C ALA A 116 10.71 2.88 -10.93
N SER A 117 10.88 1.59 -10.64
CA SER A 117 12.10 0.81 -10.88
C SER A 117 12.18 0.40 -12.33
N LEU A 118 13.29 0.71 -12.98
CA LEU A 118 13.58 0.21 -14.33
C LEU A 118 14.38 -1.09 -14.28
N GLY A 119 15.04 -1.37 -13.14
CA GLY A 119 15.89 -2.53 -12.93
C GLY A 119 17.36 -2.25 -13.21
N LYS A 120 18.13 -3.32 -13.35
CA LYS A 120 19.57 -3.31 -13.62
C LYS A 120 19.89 -2.97 -15.07
N PHE A 121 20.91 -2.14 -15.24
CA PHE A 121 21.49 -1.79 -16.52
C PHE A 121 23.00 -2.05 -16.60
N GLU A 122 23.43 -2.50 -17.78
CA GLU A 122 24.83 -2.52 -18.16
C GLU A 122 25.33 -1.10 -18.49
N PRO A 123 26.64 -0.83 -18.41
CA PRO A 123 27.20 0.44 -18.89
C PRO A 123 26.98 0.62 -20.39
N GLY A 124 26.58 1.82 -20.80
CA GLY A 124 26.30 2.12 -22.20
C GLY A 124 25.15 3.11 -22.42
N GLU A 125 24.81 3.32 -23.68
CA GLU A 125 23.62 4.11 -24.05
C GLU A 125 22.38 3.23 -24.07
N HIS A 126 21.30 3.75 -23.49
CA HIS A 126 19.99 3.12 -23.45
C HIS A 126 18.91 4.10 -23.90
N THR A 127 17.80 3.55 -24.38
CA THR A 127 16.63 4.34 -24.80
C THR A 127 15.43 4.00 -23.94
N LEU A 128 14.89 5.00 -23.25
CA LEU A 128 13.60 4.93 -22.58
C LEU A 128 12.52 5.50 -23.50
N SER A 129 11.44 4.75 -23.69
CA SER A 129 10.23 5.22 -24.37
C SER A 129 9.02 5.05 -23.45
N ILE A 130 8.15 6.06 -23.41
CA ILE A 130 6.90 6.06 -22.66
C ILE A 130 5.77 6.24 -23.68
N ALA A 131 4.92 5.23 -23.79
CA ALA A 131 3.78 5.21 -24.70
C ALA A 131 2.46 5.30 -23.93
N LEU A 132 1.50 6.05 -24.48
CA LEU A 132 0.12 5.96 -24.02
C LEU A 132 -0.45 4.62 -24.49
N ASN A 133 -0.85 3.79 -23.53
CA ASN A 133 -1.55 2.53 -23.80
C ASN A 133 -3.04 2.81 -23.97
N GLU A 134 -3.47 3.08 -25.20
CA GLU A 134 -4.85 3.47 -25.48
C GLU A 134 -5.87 2.36 -25.21
N ALA A 135 -5.46 1.10 -25.37
CA ALA A 135 -6.30 -0.07 -25.13
C ALA A 135 -6.60 -0.27 -23.64
N ARG A 136 -5.65 0.11 -22.77
CA ARG A 136 -5.76 -0.01 -21.31
C ARG A 136 -6.19 1.29 -20.61
N SER A 137 -6.31 2.39 -21.34
CA SER A 137 -6.74 3.68 -20.80
C SER A 137 -8.25 3.82 -20.80
N ALA A 138 -8.79 4.52 -19.79
CA ALA A 138 -10.22 4.81 -19.75
C ALA A 138 -10.64 5.66 -20.97
N PRO A 139 -11.86 5.46 -21.52
CA PRO A 139 -12.29 6.15 -22.76
C PRO A 139 -12.13 7.67 -22.74
N ASN A 140 -12.40 8.30 -21.59
CA ASN A 140 -12.34 9.75 -21.42
C ASN A 140 -11.02 10.25 -20.80
N ALA A 141 -9.99 9.40 -20.72
CA ALA A 141 -8.71 9.69 -20.05
C ALA A 141 -7.51 9.51 -21.00
N LYS A 142 -7.61 10.00 -22.25
CA LYS A 142 -6.58 9.79 -23.28
C LYS A 142 -5.63 10.97 -23.52
N GLN A 143 -5.85 12.10 -22.85
CA GLN A 143 -5.07 13.31 -23.07
C GLN A 143 -3.99 13.48 -21.99
N VAL A 144 -2.87 12.77 -22.17
CA VAL A 144 -1.75 12.82 -21.23
C VAL A 144 -0.83 14.01 -21.52
N LYS A 145 -0.47 14.73 -20.46
CA LYS A 145 0.58 15.75 -20.47
C LYS A 145 1.74 15.30 -19.59
N LEU A 146 2.92 15.11 -20.20
CA LEU A 146 4.18 14.94 -19.49
C LEU A 146 4.84 16.31 -19.29
N PHE A 147 5.20 16.62 -18.05
CA PHE A 147 5.83 17.91 -17.71
C PHE A 147 7.34 17.80 -17.54
N SER A 148 7.81 16.69 -16.97
CA SER A 148 9.23 16.44 -16.69
C SER A 148 9.48 14.94 -16.62
N SER A 149 10.71 14.50 -16.93
CA SER A 149 11.15 13.14 -16.69
C SER A 149 12.65 13.08 -16.35
N SER A 150 12.98 12.25 -15.37
CA SER A 150 14.33 12.02 -14.87
C SER A 150 14.59 10.54 -14.72
N ILE A 151 15.81 10.14 -15.05
CA ILE A 151 16.32 8.78 -14.86
C ILE A 151 17.53 8.94 -13.95
N PHE A 152 17.58 8.17 -12.86
CA PHE A 152 18.61 8.32 -11.85
C PHE A 152 19.00 6.96 -11.25
N PRO A 153 20.27 6.79 -10.84
CA PRO A 153 20.74 5.52 -10.33
C PRO A 153 20.45 5.38 -8.83
N SER A 154 20.56 4.16 -8.32
CA SER A 154 20.25 3.83 -6.93
C SER A 154 21.10 4.55 -5.89
N GLU A 155 22.34 4.90 -6.23
CA GLU A 155 23.25 5.66 -5.38
C GLU A 155 22.67 7.00 -4.97
N LEU A 156 21.94 7.68 -5.86
CA LEU A 156 21.29 8.96 -5.53
C LEU A 156 20.16 8.76 -4.51
N THR A 157 19.42 7.65 -4.58
CA THR A 157 18.41 7.29 -3.58
C THR A 157 19.07 7.00 -2.23
N LEU A 158 20.16 6.23 -2.22
CA LEU A 158 20.89 5.86 -1.00
C LEU A 158 21.49 7.08 -0.31
N VAL A 159 22.22 7.92 -1.04
CA VAL A 159 22.83 9.14 -0.50
C VAL A 159 21.77 10.07 0.08
N LYS A 160 20.66 10.28 -0.65
CA LYS A 160 19.58 11.17 -0.18
C LYS A 160 18.92 10.67 1.09
N ASN A 161 18.80 9.36 1.27
CA ASN A 161 18.08 8.76 2.38
C ASN A 161 19.01 8.26 3.51
N GLY A 162 20.32 8.50 3.42
CA GLY A 162 21.29 7.95 4.38
C GLY A 162 21.32 6.42 4.40
N GLY A 163 21.09 5.79 3.24
CA GLY A 163 20.97 4.35 3.09
C GLY A 163 22.32 3.63 3.12
N ASP A 164 22.27 2.34 3.48
CA ASP A 164 23.43 1.45 3.54
C ASP A 164 23.35 0.32 2.49
N GLU A 165 24.24 -0.66 2.59
CA GLU A 165 24.27 -1.81 1.69
C GLU A 165 22.96 -2.62 1.68
N ARG A 166 22.27 -2.73 2.83
CA ARG A 166 21.01 -3.46 2.94
C ARG A 166 19.90 -2.72 2.19
N ASP A 167 19.95 -1.40 2.16
CA ASP A 167 19.03 -0.59 1.35
C ASP A 167 19.30 -0.78 -0.15
N PHE A 168 20.56 -0.89 -0.57
CA PHE A 168 20.88 -1.24 -1.96
C PHE A 168 20.33 -2.62 -2.34
N ILE A 169 20.50 -3.61 -1.46
CA ILE A 169 19.94 -4.95 -1.64
C ILE A 169 18.41 -4.87 -1.73
N ALA A 170 17.77 -4.10 -0.85
CA ALA A 170 16.33 -3.91 -0.86
C ALA A 170 15.83 -3.27 -2.17
N LEU A 171 16.56 -2.33 -2.74
CA LEU A 171 16.18 -1.71 -4.00
C LEU A 171 16.34 -2.68 -5.19
N THR A 172 17.42 -3.46 -5.24
CA THR A 172 17.75 -4.38 -6.35
C THR A 172 16.96 -5.69 -6.35
N HIS A 173 16.28 -6.01 -5.24
CA HIS A 173 15.43 -7.20 -5.09
C HIS A 173 13.95 -6.88 -4.90
N ALA A 174 13.54 -5.63 -5.14
CA ALA A 174 12.14 -5.22 -5.03
C ALA A 174 11.26 -6.03 -5.99
N PRO A 175 10.07 -6.51 -5.58
CA PRO A 175 9.22 -7.31 -6.46
C PRO A 175 8.64 -6.48 -7.61
N MET A 176 8.53 -7.12 -8.78
CA MET A 176 7.70 -6.63 -9.88
C MET A 176 6.37 -7.38 -9.87
N LEU A 177 5.29 -6.62 -9.84
CA LEU A 177 3.94 -7.14 -9.58
C LEU A 177 3.14 -7.18 -10.87
N TYR A 178 2.49 -8.29 -11.14
CA TYR A 178 1.41 -8.34 -12.13
C TYR A 178 0.08 -8.03 -11.46
N ALA A 179 -0.75 -7.22 -12.13
CA ALA A 179 -2.12 -6.96 -11.72
C ALA A 179 -2.92 -8.27 -11.60
N ARG A 180 -3.96 -8.29 -10.76
CA ARG A 180 -4.94 -9.36 -10.82
C ARG A 180 -5.64 -9.35 -12.18
N PRO A 181 -5.80 -10.49 -12.87
CA PRO A 181 -6.33 -10.49 -14.23
C PRO A 181 -7.73 -9.89 -14.36
N ASP A 182 -8.57 -10.02 -13.33
CA ASP A 182 -9.93 -9.49 -13.36
C ASP A 182 -10.00 -8.00 -12.99
N THR A 183 -8.92 -7.34 -12.56
CA THR A 183 -8.91 -5.90 -12.25
C THR A 183 -8.38 -5.05 -13.40
N VAL A 184 -7.73 -5.69 -14.38
CA VAL A 184 -7.30 -5.06 -15.65
C VAL A 184 -8.49 -4.34 -16.29
N ASP A 185 -8.27 -3.08 -16.68
CA ASP A 185 -9.24 -2.16 -17.29
C ASP A 185 -10.46 -1.77 -16.41
N LYS A 186 -10.57 -2.30 -15.18
CA LYS A 186 -11.59 -1.88 -14.20
C LYS A 186 -11.14 -0.72 -13.31
N PHE A 187 -9.84 -0.43 -13.31
CA PHE A 187 -9.20 0.58 -12.45
C PHE A 187 -9.57 0.37 -10.99
N SER A 188 -9.56 -0.88 -10.55
CA SER A 188 -9.80 -1.25 -9.16
C SER A 188 -8.59 -2.03 -8.66
N ASP A 189 -8.36 -1.97 -7.35
CA ASP A 189 -7.35 -2.77 -6.67
C ASP A 189 -5.94 -2.66 -7.31
N ILE A 190 -5.54 -1.42 -7.61
CA ILE A 190 -4.24 -1.14 -8.22
C ILE A 190 -3.18 -0.99 -7.12
N PRO A 191 -1.93 -1.44 -7.34
CA PRO A 191 -0.86 -1.12 -6.42
C PRO A 191 -0.63 0.40 -6.47
N LEU A 192 -0.58 1.05 -5.31
CA LEU A 192 -0.35 2.50 -5.17
C LEU A 192 1.06 2.80 -4.66
N LEU A 193 1.51 2.04 -3.67
CA LEU A 193 2.80 2.23 -3.00
C LEU A 193 3.39 0.89 -2.57
N THR A 194 4.66 0.66 -2.92
CA THR A 194 5.49 -0.38 -2.33
C THR A 194 6.40 0.24 -1.29
N TYR A 195 6.50 -0.38 -0.12
CA TYR A 195 7.50 -0.04 0.89
C TYR A 195 8.25 -1.27 1.34
N TYR A 196 9.40 -1.06 1.97
CA TYR A 196 10.17 -2.12 2.58
C TYR A 196 10.63 -1.78 4.00
N GLU A 197 10.72 -2.83 4.81
CA GLU A 197 11.30 -2.81 6.16
C GLU A 197 12.51 -3.74 6.19
N ILE A 198 13.50 -3.38 7.01
CA ILE A 198 14.69 -4.20 7.25
C ILE A 198 14.68 -4.63 8.72
N PHE A 199 14.67 -5.93 8.96
CA PHE A 199 14.68 -6.55 10.29
C PHE A 199 16.04 -7.21 10.53
N PRO A 200 16.92 -6.63 11.35
CA PRO A 200 18.13 -7.31 11.79
C PRO A 200 17.76 -8.56 12.60
N SER A 201 18.37 -9.71 12.28
CA SER A 201 18.09 -10.97 12.97
C SER A 201 19.27 -11.48 13.81
N SER A 202 20.50 -11.30 13.34
CA SER A 202 21.73 -11.55 14.10
C SER A 202 22.93 -10.83 13.46
N GLU A 203 24.15 -11.05 13.97
CA GLU A 203 25.36 -10.57 13.31
C GLU A 203 25.41 -11.10 11.86
N ASN A 204 25.59 -10.21 10.89
CA ASN A 204 25.58 -10.49 9.44
C ASN A 204 24.31 -11.15 8.89
N ALA A 205 23.18 -11.11 9.61
CA ALA A 205 21.89 -11.58 9.12
C ALA A 205 20.79 -10.53 9.26
N PHE A 206 19.99 -10.40 8.21
CA PHE A 206 18.84 -9.50 8.19
C PHE A 206 17.77 -10.01 7.22
N LYS A 207 16.53 -9.61 7.48
CA LYS A 207 15.39 -9.88 6.60
C LYS A 207 14.88 -8.58 6.01
N ILE A 208 14.57 -8.58 4.72
CA ILE A 208 13.82 -7.51 4.05
C ILE A 208 12.40 -8.01 3.81
N ARG A 209 11.41 -7.20 4.16
CA ARG A 209 10.00 -7.44 3.81
C ARG A 209 9.49 -6.32 2.93
N TYR A 210 8.89 -6.66 1.80
CA TYR A 210 8.19 -5.73 0.93
C TYR A 210 6.69 -5.82 1.19
N THR A 211 6.03 -4.67 1.23
CA THR A 211 4.59 -4.56 1.42
C THR A 211 4.02 -3.56 0.43
N VAL A 212 2.82 -3.85 -0.07
CA VAL A 212 2.13 -3.02 -1.06
C VAL A 212 0.84 -2.50 -0.47
N ILE A 213 0.54 -1.23 -0.75
CA ILE A 213 -0.75 -0.62 -0.48
C ILE A 213 -1.53 -0.62 -1.79
N TYR A 214 -2.68 -1.29 -1.79
CA TYR A 214 -3.60 -1.34 -2.91
C TYR A 214 -4.64 -0.23 -2.79
N SER A 215 -5.23 0.20 -3.92
CA SER A 215 -6.25 1.24 -3.91
C SER A 215 -7.55 0.82 -3.23
N ASN A 216 -7.74 -0.49 -3.05
CA ASN A 216 -8.96 -1.10 -2.56
C ASN A 216 -8.70 -2.40 -1.81
N GLU A 217 -9.73 -2.90 -1.15
CA GLU A 217 -9.93 -4.30 -0.82
C GLU A 217 -11.35 -4.64 -1.33
N ASP A 218 -11.43 -5.38 -2.42
CA ASP A 218 -12.68 -5.67 -3.14
C ASP A 218 -13.18 -7.12 -2.96
N GLY A 219 -12.52 -7.89 -2.09
CA GLY A 219 -12.95 -9.22 -1.65
C GLY A 219 -12.68 -9.47 -0.16
N GLY A 220 -13.13 -10.62 0.36
CA GLY A 220 -12.77 -11.11 1.70
C GLY A 220 -13.39 -10.39 2.92
N THR A 221 -13.46 -9.05 2.95
CA THR A 221 -13.89 -8.26 4.12
C THR A 221 -14.88 -7.17 3.73
N GLN A 222 -15.99 -7.05 4.47
CA GLN A 222 -16.98 -6.01 4.19
C GLN A 222 -16.45 -4.60 4.50
N THR A 223 -16.78 -3.59 3.71
CA THR A 223 -16.25 -2.21 3.81
C THR A 223 -16.42 -1.58 5.19
N THR A 224 -17.54 -1.82 5.86
CA THR A 224 -17.77 -1.32 7.23
C THR A 224 -16.82 -1.97 8.22
N ALA A 225 -16.50 -3.25 8.05
CA ALA A 225 -15.49 -3.94 8.85
C ALA A 225 -14.07 -3.45 8.52
N LEU A 226 -13.78 -3.12 7.26
CA LEU A 226 -12.51 -2.50 6.87
C LEU A 226 -12.28 -1.17 7.61
N MET A 227 -13.28 -0.29 7.63
CA MET A 227 -13.19 0.97 8.37
C MET A 227 -13.09 0.76 9.88
N ALA A 228 -13.94 -0.08 10.47
CA ALA A 228 -13.95 -0.30 11.91
C ALA A 228 -12.68 -0.98 12.44
N ARG A 229 -12.08 -1.88 11.65
CA ARG A 229 -10.95 -2.72 12.11
C ARG A 229 -9.60 -2.26 11.59
N TRP A 230 -9.54 -1.58 10.46
CA TRP A 230 -8.28 -1.17 9.81
C TRP A 230 -8.21 0.33 9.54
N GLY A 231 -9.34 1.04 9.64
CA GLY A 231 -9.39 2.49 9.42
C GLY A 231 -9.13 2.91 7.98
N ARG A 232 -9.41 2.03 7.02
CA ARG A 232 -9.20 2.24 5.58
C ARG A 232 -10.04 1.24 4.79
N ALA A 233 -10.28 1.53 3.53
CA ALA A 233 -10.83 0.61 2.53
C ALA A 233 -9.78 0.19 1.47
N THR A 234 -8.56 0.74 1.51
CA THR A 234 -7.40 0.18 0.81
C THR A 234 -7.01 -1.14 1.44
N ASP A 235 -6.38 -2.03 0.68
CA ASP A 235 -5.65 -3.16 1.25
C ASP A 235 -4.16 -2.87 1.49
N ILE A 236 -3.54 -3.59 2.42
CA ILE A 236 -2.10 -3.52 2.70
C ILE A 236 -1.59 -4.92 2.98
N GLU A 237 -0.85 -5.51 2.04
CA GLU A 237 -0.38 -6.90 2.11
C GLU A 237 1.13 -7.01 1.90
N TRP A 238 1.77 -7.87 2.69
CA TRP A 238 3.20 -8.12 2.54
C TRP A 238 3.39 -9.08 1.38
N VAL A 239 4.20 -8.72 0.40
CA VAL A 239 4.24 -9.45 -0.87
C VAL A 239 5.38 -10.44 -0.90
N TYR A 240 6.54 -10.03 -0.40
CA TYR A 240 7.78 -10.77 -0.55
C TYR A 240 8.70 -10.54 0.65
N GLU A 241 9.38 -11.58 1.11
CA GLU A 241 10.44 -11.50 2.09
C GLU A 241 11.71 -12.21 1.60
N ILE A 242 12.85 -11.60 1.91
CA ILE A 242 14.17 -12.18 1.66
C ILE A 242 14.94 -12.16 2.97
N GLU A 243 15.53 -13.30 3.32
CA GLU A 243 16.48 -13.39 4.42
C GLU A 243 17.89 -13.55 3.88
N PHE A 244 18.78 -12.67 4.34
CA PHE A 244 20.19 -12.70 4.06
C PHE A 244 20.96 -13.14 5.30
N LYS A 245 21.98 -13.96 5.07
CA LYS A 245 22.97 -14.34 6.08
C LYS A 245 24.33 -14.50 5.43
N ASP A 246 25.35 -13.89 6.02
CA ASP A 246 26.74 -13.96 5.57
C ASP A 246 26.90 -13.58 4.08
N GLY A 247 26.15 -12.56 3.64
CA GLY A 247 26.16 -12.05 2.26
C GLY A 247 25.39 -12.91 1.24
N ALA A 248 24.76 -14.00 1.65
CA ALA A 248 23.97 -14.88 0.79
C ALA A 248 22.48 -14.84 1.14
N ILE A 249 21.63 -15.04 0.13
CA ILE A 249 20.20 -15.29 0.33
C ILE A 249 20.05 -16.70 0.90
N VAL A 250 19.40 -16.82 2.06
CA VAL A 250 19.13 -18.11 2.72
C VAL A 250 17.65 -18.49 2.72
N SER A 251 16.75 -17.53 2.50
CA SER A 251 15.31 -17.77 2.38
C SER A 251 14.65 -16.71 1.52
N GLU A 252 13.70 -17.14 0.71
CA GLU A 252 12.82 -16.28 -0.09
C GLU A 252 11.39 -16.83 0.00
N VAL A 253 10.46 -15.98 0.47
CA VAL A 253 9.06 -16.37 0.66
C VAL A 253 8.11 -15.25 0.24
N TYR A 254 6.88 -15.62 -0.10
CA TYR A 254 5.79 -14.70 -0.44
C TYR A 254 4.49 -15.09 0.27
N GLN A 255 3.54 -14.16 0.33
CA GLN A 255 2.22 -14.38 0.93
C GLN A 255 1.28 -14.99 -0.11
N GLY A 256 1.16 -16.31 -0.12
CA GLY A 256 0.23 -17.03 -0.98
C GLY A 256 -1.23 -16.90 -0.55
N ALA A 257 -2.13 -17.44 -1.40
CA ALA A 257 -3.56 -17.52 -1.10
C ALA A 257 -3.85 -18.04 0.33
N ASN A 258 -4.90 -17.49 0.95
CA ASN A 258 -5.25 -17.69 2.36
C ASN A 258 -4.21 -17.15 3.35
N HIS A 259 -3.38 -16.20 2.92
CA HIS A 259 -2.28 -15.63 3.68
C HIS A 259 -1.22 -16.68 4.11
N GLU A 260 -1.06 -17.74 3.33
CA GLU A 260 -0.05 -18.79 3.58
C GLU A 260 1.35 -18.31 3.17
N THR A 261 2.35 -18.46 4.04
CA THR A 261 3.74 -18.23 3.65
C THR A 261 4.24 -19.35 2.75
N LYS A 262 4.60 -19.03 1.50
CA LYS A 262 5.11 -19.98 0.50
C LYS A 262 6.53 -19.63 0.08
N ARG A 263 7.33 -20.64 -0.27
CA ARG A 263 8.67 -20.44 -0.83
C ARG A 263 8.57 -19.90 -2.25
N PHE A 264 9.44 -18.96 -2.59
CA PHE A 264 9.53 -18.44 -3.95
C PHE A 264 10.39 -19.36 -4.84
N ALA A 265 9.84 -19.72 -6.00
CA ALA A 265 10.51 -20.47 -7.07
C ALA A 265 10.28 -19.84 -8.45
N GLY A 266 9.77 -18.60 -8.48
CA GLY A 266 9.40 -17.87 -9.69
C GLY A 266 10.58 -17.31 -10.49
N LYS A 267 10.24 -16.65 -11.60
CA LYS A 267 11.21 -15.98 -12.48
C LYS A 267 11.66 -14.64 -11.87
N ARG A 268 12.85 -14.21 -12.26
CA ARG A 268 13.35 -12.84 -12.03
C ARG A 268 13.50 -12.10 -13.34
N VAL A 269 13.31 -10.79 -13.32
CA VAL A 269 13.39 -9.92 -14.49
C VAL A 269 14.18 -8.65 -14.17
N PHE A 270 14.81 -8.07 -15.21
CA PHE A 270 15.59 -6.83 -15.11
C PHE A 270 16.62 -6.80 -13.95
N GLY A 271 17.30 -7.92 -13.70
CA GLY A 271 18.18 -8.09 -12.55
C GLY A 271 17.62 -9.11 -11.58
N ASN A 272 17.61 -8.78 -10.28
CA ASN A 272 17.20 -9.70 -9.22
C ASN A 272 15.74 -9.53 -8.77
N HIS A 273 14.93 -8.79 -9.51
CA HIS A 273 13.55 -8.51 -9.14
C HIS A 273 12.67 -9.75 -9.34
N PRO A 274 12.05 -10.31 -8.27
CA PRO A 274 11.14 -11.43 -8.39
C PRO A 274 9.85 -10.99 -9.08
N LEU A 275 9.34 -11.85 -9.96
CA LEU A 275 8.06 -11.67 -10.61
C LEU A 275 6.96 -12.30 -9.78
N ILE A 276 6.05 -11.46 -9.27
CA ILE A 276 4.95 -11.88 -8.38
C ILE A 276 3.62 -11.48 -9.01
N PHE A 277 2.62 -12.34 -8.87
CA PHE A 277 1.29 -12.18 -9.44
C PHE A 277 0.28 -12.06 -8.31
N ASP A 278 -0.56 -11.03 -8.34
CA ASP A 278 -1.77 -11.03 -7.53
C ASP A 278 -2.80 -12.00 -8.15
N VAL A 279 -3.30 -12.93 -7.34
CA VAL A 279 -4.13 -14.05 -7.78
C VAL A 279 -5.41 -14.23 -6.97
N THR A 280 -5.68 -13.40 -5.96
CA THR A 280 -6.91 -13.52 -5.14
C THR A 280 -7.61 -12.18 -4.96
N VAL A 281 -8.92 -12.24 -4.69
CA VAL A 281 -9.76 -11.05 -4.43
C VAL A 281 -9.42 -10.28 -3.15
N ASN A 282 -8.46 -10.79 -2.37
CA ASN A 282 -7.99 -10.21 -1.11
C ASN A 282 -6.46 -10.02 -1.16
N ASN A 283 -5.93 -9.70 -2.34
CA ASN A 283 -4.54 -9.38 -2.61
C ASN A 283 -3.52 -10.38 -2.04
N ASN A 284 -3.66 -11.67 -2.36
CA ASN A 284 -2.64 -12.68 -2.09
C ASN A 284 -2.01 -13.20 -3.38
N PHE A 285 -0.81 -13.74 -3.26
CA PHE A 285 0.11 -13.81 -4.39
C PHE A 285 0.42 -15.22 -4.88
N SER A 286 1.05 -15.28 -6.04
CA SER A 286 1.71 -16.45 -6.61
C SER A 286 3.02 -16.01 -7.27
N ASP A 287 4.01 -16.89 -7.31
CA ASP A 287 5.27 -16.71 -8.04
C ASP A 287 5.18 -17.16 -9.51
N THR A 288 4.00 -17.63 -9.91
CA THR A 288 3.61 -18.00 -11.26
C THR A 288 2.21 -17.50 -11.56
N GLY A 289 1.95 -17.08 -12.79
CA GLY A 289 0.67 -16.53 -13.18
C GLY A 289 0.70 -15.90 -14.55
N CYS A 290 -0.37 -15.18 -14.86
CA CYS A 290 -0.57 -14.53 -16.14
C CYS A 290 -1.43 -13.29 -15.95
N SER A 291 -0.93 -12.14 -16.39
CA SER A 291 -1.68 -10.89 -16.43
C SER A 291 -1.05 -9.93 -17.42
N GLU A 292 -1.78 -8.87 -17.79
CA GLU A 292 -1.43 -7.99 -18.90
C GLU A 292 -0.73 -6.70 -18.44
N LEU A 293 -0.77 -6.38 -17.15
CA LEU A 293 -0.17 -5.17 -16.57
C LEU A 293 0.87 -5.55 -15.52
N ARG A 294 2.10 -5.04 -15.68
CA ARG A 294 3.22 -5.23 -14.75
C ARG A 294 3.57 -3.89 -14.10
N PHE A 295 3.83 -3.87 -12.80
CA PHE A 295 4.17 -2.69 -12.02
C PHE A 295 5.48 -2.91 -11.28
N ALA A 296 6.39 -1.94 -11.36
CA ALA A 296 7.62 -1.93 -10.59
C ALA A 296 7.76 -0.57 -9.91
N GLN A 297 7.01 -0.35 -8.83
CA GLN A 297 7.07 0.91 -8.08
C GLN A 297 8.44 1.04 -7.40
N LEU A 298 9.00 2.26 -7.38
CA LEU A 298 10.20 2.53 -6.59
C LEU A 298 9.86 2.39 -5.10
N PRO A 299 10.35 1.36 -4.38
CA PRO A 299 9.89 1.14 -3.03
C PRO A 299 10.53 2.14 -2.06
N ILE A 300 9.79 2.50 -1.00
CA ILE A 300 10.25 3.42 0.04
C ILE A 300 10.68 2.66 1.30
N LYS A 301 11.83 3.04 1.88
CA LYS A 301 12.26 2.52 3.19
C LYS A 301 11.36 3.08 4.28
N VAL A 302 10.92 2.23 5.20
CA VAL A 302 10.10 2.66 6.34
C VAL A 302 10.57 2.01 7.64
N ASP A 303 10.25 2.65 8.77
CA ASP A 303 10.36 2.09 10.12
C ASP A 303 8.99 2.18 10.79
N LEU A 304 8.34 1.03 10.94
CA LEU A 304 7.04 0.88 11.57
C LEU A 304 7.13 0.23 12.96
N SER A 305 8.33 0.12 13.53
CA SER A 305 8.55 -0.52 14.84
C SER A 305 7.72 0.09 15.97
N GLN A 306 7.32 1.35 15.83
CA GLN A 306 6.50 2.10 16.79
C GLN A 306 5.26 2.78 16.16
N LYS A 307 4.80 2.31 14.99
CA LYS A 307 3.70 2.94 14.23
C LYS A 307 2.84 1.91 13.50
N SER A 308 1.60 2.25 13.16
CA SER A 308 0.77 1.36 12.35
C SER A 308 1.14 1.49 10.87
N ARG A 309 0.83 0.47 10.06
CA ARG A 309 1.06 0.46 8.60
C ARG A 309 0.37 1.63 7.89
N GLU A 310 -0.74 2.11 8.45
CA GLU A 310 -1.49 3.27 7.95
C GLU A 310 -0.71 4.59 8.06
N THR A 311 0.38 4.65 8.84
CA THR A 311 1.29 5.82 8.80
C THR A 311 1.85 6.07 7.40
N ILE A 312 2.03 5.02 6.58
CA ILE A 312 2.49 5.21 5.20
C ILE A 312 1.44 5.95 4.37
N MET A 313 0.15 5.73 4.63
CA MET A 313 -0.94 6.49 4.03
C MET A 313 -0.99 7.93 4.59
N ASP A 314 -0.76 8.11 5.89
CA ASP A 314 -0.65 9.45 6.51
C ASP A 314 0.42 10.31 5.80
N GLU A 315 1.60 9.74 5.55
CA GLU A 315 2.74 10.39 4.89
C GLU A 315 2.52 10.56 3.36
N ASN A 316 1.60 9.77 2.79
CA ASN A 316 1.21 9.80 1.38
C ASN A 316 -0.29 10.00 1.25
N ALA A 317 -0.81 11.08 1.84
CA ALA A 317 -2.25 11.33 2.02
C ALA A 317 -3.10 11.29 0.74
N TRP A 318 -2.49 11.41 -0.43
CA TRP A 318 -3.17 11.20 -1.70
C TRP A 318 -3.76 9.78 -1.83
N THR A 319 -3.25 8.78 -1.07
CA THR A 319 -3.82 7.42 -1.02
C THR A 319 -5.23 7.40 -0.45
N TYR A 320 -5.52 8.21 0.58
CA TYR A 320 -6.89 8.38 1.10
C TYR A 320 -7.85 8.94 0.04
N ARG A 321 -7.36 9.87 -0.79
CA ARG A 321 -8.15 10.41 -1.90
C ARG A 321 -8.48 9.33 -2.92
N VAL A 322 -7.48 8.55 -3.36
CA VAL A 322 -7.69 7.47 -4.34
C VAL A 322 -8.67 6.44 -3.79
N MET A 323 -8.45 5.97 -2.56
CA MET A 323 -9.36 5.07 -1.82
C MET A 323 -10.80 5.58 -1.79
N ALA A 324 -11.01 6.83 -1.37
CA ALA A 324 -12.34 7.41 -1.25
C ALA A 324 -13.02 7.59 -2.61
N GLN A 325 -12.26 8.02 -3.63
CA GLN A 325 -12.75 8.19 -5.00
C GLN A 325 -13.17 6.86 -5.62
N GLU A 326 -12.40 5.80 -5.39
CA GLU A 326 -12.72 4.45 -5.83
C GLU A 326 -13.96 3.88 -5.15
N ALA A 327 -13.98 3.91 -3.82
CA ALA A 327 -15.14 3.45 -3.04
C ALA A 327 -16.42 4.23 -3.42
N THR A 328 -16.30 5.51 -3.76
CA THR A 328 -17.43 6.30 -4.27
C THR A 328 -17.88 5.81 -5.65
N ARG A 329 -16.95 5.62 -6.58
CA ARG A 329 -17.24 5.14 -7.95
C ARG A 329 -17.91 3.77 -7.94
N GLU A 330 -17.54 2.91 -6.99
CA GLU A 330 -18.11 1.58 -6.78
C GLU A 330 -19.43 1.59 -5.97
N GLY A 331 -19.90 2.77 -5.55
CA GLY A 331 -21.14 2.90 -4.77
C GLY A 331 -21.04 2.46 -3.30
N ARG A 332 -19.82 2.22 -2.80
CA ARG A 332 -19.55 1.86 -1.40
C ARG A 332 -19.52 3.07 -0.47
N VAL A 333 -19.38 4.29 -0.98
CA VAL A 333 -19.65 5.51 -0.21
C VAL A 333 -21.11 5.94 -0.42
N ASN A 334 -21.95 5.69 0.59
CA ASN A 334 -23.38 6.01 0.54
C ASN A 334 -23.92 6.35 1.94
N ALA A 335 -24.10 7.66 2.20
CA ALA A 335 -24.60 8.12 3.50
C ALA A 335 -26.08 7.79 3.76
N ALA A 336 -26.88 7.54 2.71
CA ALA A 336 -28.31 7.24 2.82
C ALA A 336 -28.57 5.76 3.12
N LYS A 337 -27.63 4.88 2.80
CA LYS A 337 -27.71 3.45 3.05
C LYS A 337 -26.40 2.98 3.65
N LEU A 338 -26.39 2.74 4.95
CA LEU A 338 -25.24 2.20 5.68
C LEU A 338 -25.53 0.77 6.07
N ASP A 339 -24.83 -0.14 5.41
CA ASP A 339 -24.91 -1.58 5.63
C ASP A 339 -23.49 -2.17 5.80
N ALA A 340 -23.33 -3.48 5.67
CA ALA A 340 -22.03 -4.11 5.82
C ALA A 340 -21.01 -3.61 4.78
N ASN A 341 -21.45 -3.31 3.55
CA ASN A 341 -20.61 -2.99 2.41
C ASN A 341 -20.57 -1.50 2.06
N THR A 342 -21.39 -0.67 2.70
CA THR A 342 -21.46 0.77 2.47
C THR A 342 -21.07 1.59 3.70
N ILE A 343 -20.30 2.64 3.45
CA ILE A 343 -19.77 3.56 4.46
C ILE A 343 -20.19 5.00 4.14
N ALA A 344 -20.13 5.88 5.13
CA ALA A 344 -20.18 7.33 4.88
C ALA A 344 -18.88 7.80 4.19
N ASP A 345 -18.83 9.09 3.81
CA ASP A 345 -17.62 9.70 3.27
C ASP A 345 -16.46 9.51 4.27
N PRO A 346 -15.27 9.04 3.84
CA PRO A 346 -14.12 8.89 4.73
C PRO A 346 -13.75 10.15 5.53
N ARG A 347 -14.10 11.35 5.04
CA ARG A 347 -13.88 12.62 5.76
C ARG A 347 -14.79 12.80 6.98
N ASP A 348 -15.87 12.03 7.08
CA ASP A 348 -16.77 12.01 8.23
C ASP A 348 -16.27 11.08 9.36
N TYR A 349 -15.07 10.51 9.23
CA TYR A 349 -14.50 9.60 10.23
C TYR A 349 -13.44 10.27 11.12
N LEU A 350 -13.42 9.84 12.37
CA LEU A 350 -12.29 9.96 13.28
C LEU A 350 -11.42 8.72 13.16
N TYR A 351 -10.13 8.93 12.96
CA TYR A 351 -9.14 7.86 12.87
C TYR A 351 -8.29 7.86 14.13
N ALA A 352 -8.11 6.70 14.77
CA ALA A 352 -7.26 6.57 15.96
C ALA A 352 -6.14 5.56 15.73
N GLU A 353 -4.90 5.98 15.95
CA GLU A 353 -3.76 5.06 16.04
C GLU A 353 -3.59 4.63 17.49
N ILE A 354 -3.62 3.32 17.69
CA ILE A 354 -3.66 2.68 19.00
C ILE A 354 -2.57 1.62 19.04
N TYR A 355 -1.93 1.46 20.19
CA TYR A 355 -1.19 0.24 20.52
C TYR A 355 -2.02 -0.59 21.49
N SER A 356 -2.13 -1.89 21.26
CA SER A 356 -2.84 -2.80 22.16
C SER A 356 -2.26 -4.22 22.06
N GLU A 357 -2.31 -4.95 23.17
CA GLU A 357 -1.99 -6.38 23.25
C GLU A 357 -3.15 -7.10 23.95
N PRO A 358 -4.29 -7.31 23.28
CA PRO A 358 -5.43 -7.94 23.91
C PRO A 358 -5.20 -9.44 24.14
N LYS A 359 -5.58 -9.92 25.33
CA LYS A 359 -5.64 -11.34 25.69
C LYS A 359 -7.09 -11.77 25.86
N ALA A 360 -7.56 -12.68 25.01
CA ALA A 360 -8.96 -13.13 24.96
C ALA A 360 -9.96 -11.95 24.94
N ALA A 361 -9.55 -10.83 24.36
CA ALA A 361 -10.28 -9.57 24.39
C ALA A 361 -10.19 -8.87 23.02
N ALA A 362 -11.05 -7.89 22.83
CA ALA A 362 -11.04 -7.01 21.67
C ALA A 362 -11.29 -5.57 22.12
N ILE A 363 -10.81 -4.62 21.33
CA ILE A 363 -11.02 -3.20 21.56
C ILE A 363 -11.97 -2.58 20.55
N ALA A 364 -12.66 -1.53 20.96
CA ALA A 364 -13.38 -0.61 20.09
C ALA A 364 -13.07 0.84 20.48
N LEU A 365 -13.05 1.72 19.48
CA LEU A 365 -12.97 3.16 19.71
C LEU A 365 -14.37 3.70 20.00
N GLU A 366 -14.46 4.63 20.93
CA GLU A 366 -15.67 5.38 21.27
C GLU A 366 -15.35 6.88 21.24
N ALA A 367 -16.34 7.69 20.88
CA ALA A 367 -16.22 9.14 20.88
C ALA A 367 -17.49 9.79 21.43
N GLU A 368 -17.31 10.87 22.19
CA GLU A 368 -18.38 11.75 22.64
C GLU A 368 -18.24 13.10 21.95
N THR A 369 -19.24 13.51 21.18
CA THR A 369 -19.24 14.80 20.47
C THR A 369 -19.34 15.98 21.44
N VAL A 370 -19.16 17.20 20.93
CA VAL A 370 -19.37 18.43 21.71
C VAL A 370 -20.82 18.59 22.18
N SER A 371 -21.79 18.01 21.46
CA SER A 371 -23.22 17.93 21.83
C SER A 371 -23.51 16.87 22.90
N GLY A 372 -22.53 16.02 23.26
CA GLY A 372 -22.69 14.94 24.24
C GLY A 372 -23.18 13.62 23.66
N GLU A 373 -23.35 13.52 22.34
CA GLU A 373 -23.74 12.29 21.66
C GLU A 373 -22.57 11.31 21.60
N LYS A 374 -22.85 10.01 21.74
CA LYS A 374 -21.83 8.96 21.83
C LYS A 374 -21.90 8.00 20.66
N PHE A 375 -20.74 7.64 20.13
CA PHE A 375 -20.58 6.76 18.98
C PHE A 375 -19.50 5.72 19.29
N SER A 376 -19.58 4.55 18.65
CA SER A 376 -18.56 3.50 18.73
C SER A 376 -18.20 2.98 17.34
N SER A 377 -16.95 2.57 17.16
CA SER A 377 -16.46 2.03 15.89
C SER A 377 -17.07 0.66 15.57
N ASP A 378 -17.53 -0.06 16.59
CA ASP A 378 -18.12 -1.38 16.45
C ASP A 378 -19.64 -1.36 16.24
N ALA A 379 -20.30 -0.20 16.43
CA ALA A 379 -21.76 -0.06 16.39
C ALA A 379 -22.52 -1.15 17.21
N GLY A 380 -21.89 -1.66 18.29
CA GLY A 380 -22.43 -2.76 19.11
C GLY A 380 -22.27 -4.17 18.51
N ILE A 381 -21.63 -4.31 17.35
CA ILE A 381 -21.40 -5.59 16.66
C ILE A 381 -20.02 -6.15 17.04
N ALA A 382 -19.99 -7.26 17.76
CA ALA A 382 -18.74 -7.85 18.26
C ALA A 382 -17.71 -8.17 17.15
N ALA A 383 -18.17 -8.56 15.96
CA ALA A 383 -17.30 -8.87 14.82
C ALA A 383 -16.54 -7.65 14.26
N LEU A 384 -16.96 -6.42 14.60
CA LEU A 384 -16.28 -5.18 14.20
C LEU A 384 -15.18 -4.76 15.19
N ARG A 385 -15.04 -5.44 16.32
CA ARG A 385 -14.01 -5.16 17.33
C ARG A 385 -12.66 -5.71 16.90
N VAL A 386 -11.59 -5.12 17.43
CA VAL A 386 -10.22 -5.45 17.06
C VAL A 386 -9.54 -6.31 18.12
N SER A 387 -9.17 -7.54 17.74
CA SER A 387 -8.42 -8.49 18.56
C SER A 387 -7.09 -8.84 17.88
N ARG A 388 -6.17 -7.86 17.80
CA ARG A 388 -4.81 -8.08 17.30
C ARG A 388 -3.79 -7.26 18.10
N ASN A 389 -2.57 -7.76 18.16
CA ASN A 389 -1.47 -7.13 18.87
C ASN A 389 -0.80 -6.03 18.03
N GLY A 390 -0.17 -5.09 18.72
CA GLY A 390 0.72 -4.09 18.13
C GLY A 390 0.01 -2.78 17.77
N PHE A 391 0.66 -2.03 16.88
CA PHE A 391 0.16 -0.76 16.38
C PHE A 391 -0.93 -0.97 15.34
N LEU A 392 -2.06 -0.30 15.52
CA LEU A 392 -3.24 -0.47 14.68
C LEU A 392 -4.00 0.84 14.48
N ARG A 393 -4.80 0.89 13.41
CA ARG A 393 -5.71 1.98 13.09
C ARG A 393 -7.16 1.51 13.18
N ILE A 394 -8.00 2.33 13.80
CA ILE A 394 -9.47 2.17 13.86
C ILE A 394 -10.09 3.46 13.32
N ALA A 395 -11.15 3.36 12.51
CA ALA A 395 -11.99 4.49 12.15
C ALA A 395 -13.36 4.40 12.83
N LEU A 396 -13.84 5.54 13.32
CA LEU A 396 -15.14 5.72 13.92
C LEU A 396 -15.88 6.82 13.15
N ARG A 397 -17.07 6.51 12.66
CA ARG A 397 -17.90 7.51 11.99
C ARG A 397 -18.41 8.53 12.99
N LEU A 398 -18.29 9.81 12.66
CA LEU A 398 -18.94 10.90 13.38
C LEU A 398 -20.10 11.48 12.55
N PRO A 399 -21.07 12.19 13.17
CA PRO A 399 -22.08 12.95 12.43
C PRO A 399 -21.43 14.02 11.55
N LYS A 400 -22.02 14.32 10.39
CA LYS A 400 -21.48 15.30 9.43
C LYS A 400 -21.21 16.66 10.07
N ASP A 401 -22.10 17.11 10.97
CA ASP A 401 -22.00 18.43 11.62
C ASP A 401 -20.90 18.49 12.70
N SER A 402 -20.37 17.34 13.13
CA SER A 402 -19.17 17.29 13.98
C SER A 402 -17.91 17.79 13.26
N ALA A 403 -17.96 17.97 11.93
CA ALA A 403 -16.88 18.56 11.13
C ALA A 403 -16.45 19.94 11.64
N ALA A 404 -17.37 20.75 12.17
CA ALA A 404 -17.05 22.09 12.67
C ALA A 404 -16.10 22.08 13.89
N ALA A 405 -16.11 21.01 14.70
CA ALA A 405 -15.34 20.94 15.93
C ALA A 405 -13.89 20.41 15.75
N ASN A 406 -13.51 19.97 14.54
CA ASN A 406 -12.28 19.22 14.23
C ASN A 406 -12.06 17.92 15.04
N PHE A 407 -12.39 17.83 16.32
CA PHE A 407 -12.27 16.64 17.16
C PHE A 407 -13.45 16.54 18.15
N PRO A 408 -13.80 15.32 18.60
CA PRO A 408 -14.82 15.14 19.65
C PRO A 408 -14.40 15.73 20.99
N ARG A 409 -15.34 15.86 21.93
CA ARG A 409 -15.08 16.33 23.30
C ARG A 409 -14.21 15.34 24.08
N ALA A 410 -14.50 14.05 23.91
CA ALA A 410 -13.76 12.97 24.53
C ALA A 410 -13.71 11.77 23.59
N VAL A 411 -12.67 10.96 23.75
CA VAL A 411 -12.58 9.63 23.15
C VAL A 411 -12.38 8.60 24.25
N SER A 412 -12.86 7.38 24.03
CA SER A 412 -12.54 6.26 24.89
C SER A 412 -12.18 5.03 24.08
N ILE A 413 -11.42 4.13 24.71
CA ILE A 413 -11.17 2.80 24.17
C ILE A 413 -11.77 1.80 25.14
N GLY A 414 -12.80 1.08 24.69
CA GLY A 414 -13.46 0.04 25.46
C GLY A 414 -12.77 -1.31 25.26
N CYS A 415 -12.71 -2.11 26.32
CA CYS A 415 -12.24 -3.48 26.27
C CYS A 415 -13.39 -4.47 26.42
N TYR A 416 -13.41 -5.49 25.57
CA TYR A 416 -14.53 -6.42 25.46
C TYR A 416 -14.02 -7.85 25.40
N ALA A 417 -14.67 -8.78 26.11
CA ALA A 417 -14.43 -10.20 25.90
C ALA A 417 -14.74 -10.59 24.45
N VAL A 418 -13.87 -11.41 23.84
CA VAL A 418 -14.21 -12.07 22.58
C VAL A 418 -15.20 -13.21 22.85
N PRO A 419 -16.01 -13.62 21.85
CA PRO A 419 -16.90 -14.76 22.01
C PRO A 419 -16.19 -16.01 22.57
N ASP A 420 -16.93 -16.81 23.34
CA ASP A 420 -16.48 -18.07 23.96
C ASP A 420 -15.38 -17.96 25.05
N ASN A 421 -14.99 -16.74 25.44
CA ASN A 421 -14.05 -16.51 26.55
C ASN A 421 -14.74 -15.87 27.75
N SER A 422 -14.23 -16.16 28.96
CA SER A 422 -14.78 -15.58 30.17
C SER A 422 -14.36 -14.11 30.31
N ALA A 423 -15.28 -13.24 30.72
CA ALA A 423 -14.96 -11.82 30.96
C ALA A 423 -13.88 -11.61 32.03
N ALA A 424 -13.69 -12.59 32.92
CA ALA A 424 -12.67 -12.56 33.97
C ALA A 424 -11.24 -12.76 33.41
N GLU A 425 -11.10 -13.46 32.29
CA GLU A 425 -9.81 -13.75 31.64
C GLU A 425 -9.47 -12.77 30.51
N SER A 426 -10.46 -11.99 30.05
CA SER A 426 -10.35 -11.00 28.99
C SER A 426 -9.73 -9.68 29.48
N VAL A 427 -8.53 -9.36 28.96
CA VAL A 427 -7.79 -8.14 29.33
C VAL A 427 -7.20 -7.50 28.08
N CYS A 428 -7.33 -6.18 27.96
CA CYS A 428 -6.62 -5.40 26.95
C CYS A 428 -5.36 -4.81 27.58
N GLN A 429 -4.19 -5.32 27.17
CA GLN A 429 -2.92 -4.98 27.80
C GLN A 429 -2.19 -3.89 27.04
N ASN A 430 -1.32 -3.18 27.76
CA ASN A 430 -0.40 -2.18 27.20
C ASN A 430 -1.09 -1.12 26.33
N LEU A 431 -2.32 -0.74 26.68
CA LEU A 431 -3.14 0.12 25.83
C LEU A 431 -2.57 1.54 25.75
N ARG A 432 -2.42 2.04 24.52
CA ARG A 432 -1.94 3.41 24.24
C ARG A 432 -2.77 4.05 23.14
N LEU A 433 -3.24 5.28 23.37
CA LEU A 433 -3.76 6.14 22.32
C LEU A 433 -2.62 7.05 21.85
N ILE A 434 -2.19 6.88 20.60
CA ILE A 434 -0.99 7.52 20.08
C ILE A 434 -1.36 8.86 19.44
N LYS A 435 -2.25 8.82 18.45
CA LYS A 435 -2.74 10.00 17.74
C LYS A 435 -4.18 9.81 17.27
N LEU A 436 -4.87 10.92 17.13
CA LEU A 436 -6.14 11.03 16.41
C LEU A 436 -5.91 11.77 15.10
N ALA A 437 -6.70 11.45 14.09
CA ALA A 437 -6.72 12.17 12.82
C ALA A 437 -8.14 12.34 12.28
N ARG A 438 -8.32 13.38 11.47
CA ARG A 438 -9.45 13.53 10.56
C ARG A 438 -8.96 13.96 9.20
N LEU A 439 -9.69 13.60 8.15
CA LEU A 439 -9.37 14.03 6.80
C LEU A 439 -10.06 15.37 6.49
N ASP A 440 -9.32 16.31 5.93
CA ASP A 440 -9.86 17.59 5.46
C ASP A 440 -10.60 17.44 4.12
N GLY A 441 -11.07 18.56 3.55
CA GLY A 441 -11.76 18.57 2.25
C GLY A 441 -10.94 18.00 1.09
N ASN A 442 -9.61 17.98 1.19
CA ASN A 442 -8.66 17.47 0.22
C ASN A 442 -8.11 16.08 0.57
N TYR A 443 -8.67 15.43 1.60
CA TYR A 443 -8.21 14.15 2.16
C TYR A 443 -6.84 14.21 2.83
N LEU A 444 -6.39 15.40 3.25
CA LEU A 444 -5.18 15.55 4.05
C LEU A 444 -5.51 15.28 5.53
N PRO A 445 -4.73 14.46 6.23
CA PRO A 445 -4.96 14.19 7.64
C PRO A 445 -4.55 15.39 8.51
N ILE A 446 -5.48 15.83 9.34
CA ILE A 446 -5.29 16.78 10.44
C ILE A 446 -5.09 15.97 11.71
N PHE A 447 -3.91 16.06 12.32
CA PHE A 447 -3.54 15.24 13.48
C PHE A 447 -3.75 15.95 14.82
N LYS A 448 -4.08 15.17 15.85
CA LYS A 448 -3.94 15.53 17.26
C LYS A 448 -3.13 14.44 17.96
N ASN A 449 -1.89 14.76 18.32
CA ASN A 449 -1.01 13.85 19.05
C ASN A 449 -1.46 13.74 20.51
N ILE A 450 -1.60 12.52 21.01
CA ILE A 450 -2.09 12.24 22.37
C ILE A 450 -0.98 11.60 23.21
N ASN A 451 -0.38 10.51 22.72
CA ASN A 451 0.65 9.73 23.40
C ASN A 451 0.30 9.33 24.85
N ALA A 452 -0.96 8.97 25.10
CA ALA A 452 -1.43 8.60 26.44
C ALA A 452 -1.41 7.08 26.63
N LYS A 453 -0.99 6.63 27.82
CA LYS A 453 -0.88 5.21 28.22
C LYS A 453 -1.86 4.91 29.36
N SER A 454 -2.49 3.74 29.34
CA SER A 454 -3.38 3.27 30.43
C SER A 454 -2.81 2.14 31.26
N GLY A 455 -1.95 1.31 30.67
CA GLY A 455 -1.68 -0.01 31.23
C GLY A 455 -2.74 -1.01 30.78
N ASN A 456 -3.25 -1.82 31.72
CA ASN A 456 -4.16 -2.93 31.45
C ASN A 456 -5.59 -2.57 31.89
N ILE A 457 -6.58 -2.85 31.03
CA ILE A 457 -8.01 -2.71 31.36
C ILE A 457 -8.73 -4.05 31.13
N LYS A 458 -9.71 -4.36 31.97
CA LYS A 458 -10.51 -5.60 31.92
C LYS A 458 -11.70 -5.47 30.97
N SER A 459 -12.29 -6.60 30.58
CA SER A 459 -13.55 -6.59 29.85
C SER A 459 -14.64 -5.79 30.59
N GLY A 460 -15.32 -4.90 29.87
CA GLY A 460 -16.34 -3.99 30.40
C GLY A 460 -15.78 -2.65 30.89
N GLU A 461 -14.46 -2.52 31.01
CA GLU A 461 -13.80 -1.26 31.35
C GLU A 461 -13.48 -0.45 30.08
N LYS A 462 -13.32 0.86 30.26
CA LYS A 462 -12.88 1.76 29.21
C LYS A 462 -11.85 2.74 29.73
N MET A 463 -10.89 3.07 28.87
CA MET A 463 -10.01 4.20 29.11
C MET A 463 -10.62 5.45 28.46
N ILE A 464 -10.78 6.53 29.22
CA ILE A 464 -11.34 7.80 28.74
C ILE A 464 -10.21 8.82 28.60
N PHE A 465 -10.21 9.53 27.46
CA PHE A 465 -9.32 10.64 27.18
C PHE A 465 -10.17 11.87 26.87
N THR A 466 -10.17 12.83 27.79
CA THR A 466 -10.78 14.14 27.55
C THR A 466 -9.83 14.96 26.69
N LEU A 467 -10.32 15.47 25.57
CA LEU A 467 -9.50 16.28 24.69
C LEU A 467 -9.57 17.75 25.16
N PRO A 468 -8.43 18.43 25.37
CA PRO A 468 -8.46 19.86 25.67
C PRO A 468 -9.11 20.60 24.49
N ARG A 469 -9.94 21.59 24.84
CA ARG A 469 -10.68 22.43 23.89
C ARG A 469 -9.74 23.23 23.01
#